data_AF-A0A2D3V6R5-F1
#
_entry.id   AF-A0A2D3V6R5-F1
#
_cell.length_a   1.000
_cell.length_b   1.000
_cell.length_c   1.000
_cell.angle_alpha   90.00
_cell.angle_beta   90.00
_cell.angle_gamma   90.00
#
_symmetry.space_group_name_H-M   'P 1'
#
loop_
_entity.id
_entity.type
_entity.pdbx_description
1 polymer ?
#
loop_
_entity_poly.entity_id
_entity_poly.type
_entity_poly.pdbx_seq_one_letter_code
_entity_poly.pdbx_strand_id
1 'polypeptide(L)'
;MDFSDSTTRYAAVISVVALLAAFLLLQPTGLVKWLQKKNYQYEVTFALYMLTPTEKFIFNSVLFLTVSMLLIATILYLPNHIMTISRRTYYYFAGDATNSTSRQAAETASKAGTAVLDAATTWAQTAYQAAINKTAAAAQEVASEAATAPLVN
;
A
#
# COMPACT_ATOMS: atom_id res chain seq x y z
N MET A 1 -39.31 12.29 8.92
CA MET A 1 -39.32 13.76 8.82
C MET A 1 -38.52 14.10 7.58
N ASP A 2 -39.15 14.70 6.58
CA ASP A 2 -38.50 15.05 5.31
C ASP A 2 -37.67 16.33 5.52
N PHE A 3 -36.35 16.22 5.38
CA PHE A 3 -35.40 17.33 5.56
C PHE A 3 -35.19 18.15 4.26
N SER A 4 -35.93 17.81 3.19
CA SER A 4 -35.83 18.49 1.90
C SER A 4 -36.57 19.84 1.86
N ASP A 5 -37.60 20.02 2.70
CA ASP A 5 -38.35 21.28 2.70
C ASP A 5 -37.55 22.43 3.31
N SER A 6 -37.53 23.57 2.60
CA SER A 6 -36.75 24.77 2.95
C SER A 6 -37.13 25.28 4.35
N THR A 7 -38.42 25.23 4.68
CA THR A 7 -38.98 25.64 5.97
C THR A 7 -38.44 24.81 7.14
N THR A 8 -38.36 23.48 6.96
CA THR A 8 -37.83 22.54 7.97
C THR A 8 -36.34 22.76 8.20
N ARG A 9 -35.58 23.10 7.16
CA ARG A 9 -34.15 23.41 7.28
C ARG A 9 -33.91 24.68 8.10
N TYR A 10 -34.67 25.75 7.86
CA TYR A 10 -34.56 26.97 8.66
C TYR A 10 -34.98 26.74 10.12
N ALA A 11 -36.05 25.99 10.35
CA ALA A 11 -36.47 25.64 11.71
C ALA A 11 -35.43 24.78 12.46
N ALA A 12 -34.79 23.82 11.77
CA ALA A 12 -33.69 23.03 12.30
C ALA A 12 -32.46 23.90 12.61
N VAL A 13 -32.09 24.83 11.72
CA VAL A 13 -30.97 25.74 11.96
C VAL A 13 -31.26 26.67 13.14
N ILE A 14 -32.47 27.24 13.22
CA ILE A 14 -32.84 28.14 14.32
C ILE A 14 -32.87 27.40 15.65
N SER A 15 -33.39 26.17 15.70
CA SER A 15 -33.38 25.36 16.92
C SER A 15 -31.97 24.95 17.33
N VAL A 16 -31.09 24.59 16.39
CA VAL A 16 -29.67 24.31 16.69
C VAL A 16 -28.93 25.55 17.18
N VAL A 17 -29.16 26.71 16.56
CA VAL A 17 -28.58 27.99 16.98
C VAL A 17 -29.12 28.41 18.34
N ALA A 18 -30.41 28.21 18.62
CA ALA A 18 -31.01 28.50 19.92
C ALA A 18 -30.48 27.57 21.02
N LEU A 19 -30.27 26.28 20.71
CA LEU A 19 -29.64 25.34 21.64
C LEU A 19 -28.16 25.66 21.87
N LEU A 20 -27.42 26.06 20.84
CA LEU A 20 -26.05 26.56 20.96
C LEU A 20 -26.00 27.84 21.78
N ALA A 21 -26.89 28.80 21.53
CA ALA A 21 -26.99 30.04 22.29
C ALA A 21 -27.39 29.77 23.74
N ALA A 22 -28.35 28.86 23.99
CA ALA A 22 -28.73 28.44 25.34
C ALA A 22 -27.56 27.73 26.04
N PHE A 23 -26.82 26.87 25.35
CA PHE A 23 -25.61 26.22 25.87
C PHE A 23 -24.52 27.24 26.19
N LEU A 24 -24.32 28.25 25.33
CA LEU A 24 -23.36 29.33 25.53
C LEU A 24 -23.76 30.27 26.68
N LEU A 25 -25.07 30.57 26.82
CA LEU A 25 -25.62 31.43 27.85
C LEU A 25 -25.73 30.72 29.22
N LEU A 26 -26.01 29.42 29.25
CA LEU A 26 -26.03 28.60 30.47
C LEU A 26 -24.63 28.13 30.91
N GLN A 27 -23.59 28.27 30.08
CA GLN A 27 -22.20 28.03 30.48
C GLN A 27 -21.37 29.33 30.62
N PRO A 28 -21.45 30.06 31.75
CA PRO A 28 -20.63 31.25 31.94
C PRO A 28 -19.53 31.13 33.01
N THR A 29 -19.05 29.93 33.37
CA THR A 29 -17.96 29.84 34.38
C THR A 29 -16.86 28.82 34.10
N GLY A 30 -17.20 27.59 33.69
CA GLY A 30 -16.20 26.53 33.50
C GLY A 30 -15.18 26.84 32.40
N LEU A 31 -15.67 27.15 31.20
CA LEU A 31 -14.83 27.47 30.04
C LEU A 31 -14.07 28.78 30.22
N VAL A 32 -14.71 29.82 30.77
CA VAL A 32 -14.06 31.12 31.03
C VAL A 32 -12.94 30.97 32.05
N LYS A 33 -13.17 30.25 33.16
CA LYS A 33 -12.13 29.98 34.17
C LYS A 33 -11.01 29.10 33.59
N TRP A 34 -11.34 28.15 32.73
CA TRP A 34 -10.35 27.33 32.03
C TRP A 34 -9.51 28.17 31.06
N LEU A 35 -10.13 29.07 30.30
CA LEU A 35 -9.45 29.99 29.39
C LEU A 35 -8.54 30.95 30.14
N GLN A 36 -9.02 31.50 31.27
CA GLN A 36 -8.21 32.32 32.17
C GLN A 36 -6.99 31.54 32.65
N LYS A 37 -7.17 30.29 33.13
CA LYS A 37 -6.06 29.43 33.56
C LYS A 37 -5.04 29.18 32.44
N LYS A 38 -5.51 29.04 31.19
CA LYS A 38 -4.63 28.90 30.02
C LYS A 38 -3.87 30.18 29.69
N ASN A 39 -4.50 31.35 29.80
CA ASN A 39 -3.81 32.62 29.64
C ASN A 39 -2.75 32.83 30.74
N TYR A 40 -3.05 32.52 32.00
CA TYR A 40 -2.05 32.57 33.08
C TYR A 40 -0.87 31.63 32.84
N GLN A 41 -1.15 30.40 32.40
CA GLN A 41 -0.09 29.45 32.09
C GLN A 41 0.74 29.90 30.89
N TYR A 42 0.11 30.51 29.88
CA TYR A 42 0.82 31.11 28.76
C TYR A 42 1.77 32.22 29.21
N GLU A 43 1.35 33.10 30.12
CA GLU A 43 2.22 34.14 30.69
C GLU A 43 3.42 33.57 31.47
N VAL A 44 3.20 32.49 32.25
CA VAL A 44 4.23 31.85 33.07
C VAL A 44 5.22 31.01 32.25
N THR A 45 4.73 30.21 31.29
CA THR A 45 5.56 29.21 30.59
C THR A 45 6.34 29.81 29.43
N PHE A 46 5.80 30.83 28.76
CA PHE A 46 6.47 31.52 27.66
C PHE A 46 7.30 32.74 28.11
N ALA A 47 7.49 32.91 29.42
CA ALA A 47 8.17 34.07 30.03
C ALA A 47 7.61 35.44 29.61
N LEU A 48 6.43 35.47 28.99
CA LEU A 48 5.76 36.67 28.47
C LEU A 48 5.44 37.68 29.57
N TYR A 49 5.36 37.27 30.83
CA TYR A 49 5.16 38.20 31.93
C TYR A 49 6.36 39.14 32.16
N MET A 50 7.56 38.72 31.75
CA MET A 50 8.79 39.50 31.89
C MET A 50 9.05 40.47 30.74
N LEU A 51 8.34 40.31 29.62
CA LEU A 51 8.47 41.19 28.47
C LEU A 51 7.57 42.42 28.59
N THR A 52 8.09 43.54 28.13
CA THR A 52 7.36 44.82 28.05
C THR A 52 6.13 44.65 27.15
N PRO A 53 4.99 45.34 27.37
CA PRO A 53 3.75 45.09 26.61
C PRO A 53 3.90 45.19 25.09
N THR A 54 4.78 46.07 24.61
CA THR A 54 5.18 46.20 23.20
C THR A 54 5.95 44.98 22.69
N GLU A 55 6.82 44.41 23.51
CA GLU A 55 7.61 43.23 23.15
C GLU A 55 6.76 41.96 23.09
N LYS A 56 5.73 41.83 23.95
CA LYS A 56 4.75 40.73 23.89
C LYS A 56 4.03 40.67 22.54
N PHE A 57 3.70 41.83 21.98
CA PHE A 57 3.04 41.93 20.68
C PHE A 57 3.94 41.44 19.54
N ILE A 58 5.22 41.82 19.58
CA ILE A 58 6.21 41.39 18.58
C ILE A 58 6.42 39.88 18.65
N PHE A 59 6.61 39.32 19.86
CA PHE A 59 6.79 37.88 20.04
C PHE A 59 5.58 37.07 19.55
N ASN A 60 4.36 37.48 19.93
CA ASN A 60 3.15 36.81 19.50
C ASN A 60 2.93 36.89 17.98
N SER A 61 3.36 37.99 17.34
CA SER A 61 3.33 38.15 15.88
C SER A 61 4.31 37.20 15.17
N VAL A 62 5.53 37.05 15.69
CA VAL A 62 6.52 36.10 15.16
C VAL A 62 6.05 34.66 15.35
N LEU A 63 5.49 34.34 16.52
CA LEU A 63 4.92 33.02 16.80
C LEU A 63 3.75 32.73 15.85
N PHE A 64 2.84 33.68 15.68
CA PHE A 64 1.72 33.58 14.75
C PHE A 64 2.20 33.38 13.30
N LEU A 65 3.20 34.12 12.85
CA LEU A 65 3.79 33.97 11.52
C LEU A 65 4.43 32.60 11.35
N THR A 66 5.19 32.14 12.34
CA THR A 66 5.88 30.84 12.29
C THR A 66 4.88 29.70 12.26
N VAL A 67 3.86 29.74 13.11
CA VAL A 67 2.78 28.73 13.13
C VAL A 67 1.96 28.80 11.86
N SER A 68 1.65 29.98 11.33
CA SER A 68 0.92 30.11 10.06
C SER A 68 1.70 29.54 8.89
N MET A 69 2.99 29.85 8.81
CA MET A 69 3.89 29.29 7.79
C MET A 69 3.95 27.77 7.92
N LEU A 70 4.10 27.24 9.14
CA LEU A 70 4.11 25.80 9.40
C LEU A 70 2.78 25.13 9.05
N LEU A 71 1.65 25.77 9.36
CA LEU A 71 0.31 25.25 9.10
C LEU A 71 0.06 25.16 7.60
N ILE A 72 0.41 26.20 6.84
CA ILE A 72 0.29 26.21 5.37
C ILE A 72 1.21 25.15 4.76
N ALA A 73 2.46 25.06 5.23
CA ALA A 73 3.37 24.00 4.80
C ALA A 73 2.80 22.61 5.10
N THR A 74 2.20 22.42 6.28
CA THR A 74 1.60 21.15 6.67
C THR A 74 0.41 20.80 5.77
N ILE A 75 -0.52 21.71 5.54
CA ILE A 75 -1.69 21.44 4.69
C ILE A 75 -1.28 21.12 3.25
N LEU A 76 -0.28 21.81 2.70
CA LEU A 76 0.12 21.66 1.30
C LEU A 76 1.09 20.49 1.06
N TYR A 77 2.04 20.26 1.97
CA TYR A 77 3.13 19.31 1.78
C TYR A 77 2.90 17.97 2.47
N LEU A 78 2.29 17.98 3.66
CA LEU A 78 2.06 16.75 4.44
C LEU A 78 1.21 15.70 3.69
N PRO A 79 0.12 16.00 2.96
CA PRO A 79 -0.65 14.95 2.30
C PRO A 79 0.16 14.17 1.25
N ASN A 80 0.98 14.87 0.46
CA ASN A 80 1.86 14.24 -0.52
C ASN A 80 2.92 13.36 0.15
N HIS A 81 3.46 13.82 1.29
CA HIS A 81 4.40 13.05 2.07
C HIS A 81 3.79 11.81 2.73
N ILE A 82 2.60 11.93 3.32
CA ILE A 82 1.87 10.81 3.91
C ILE A 82 1.59 9.75 2.84
N MET A 83 1.19 10.14 1.62
CA MET A 83 0.91 9.19 0.54
C MET A 83 2.16 8.40 0.10
N THR A 84 3.32 9.05 0.12
CA THR A 84 4.60 8.39 -0.24
C THR A 84 5.01 7.39 0.82
N ILE A 85 4.90 7.77 2.10
CA ILE A 85 5.22 6.89 3.23
C ILE A 85 4.22 5.73 3.30
N SER A 86 2.91 6.00 3.17
CA SER A 86 1.87 4.98 3.26
C SER A 86 2.02 3.90 2.19
N ARG A 87 2.39 4.25 0.95
CA ARG A 87 2.67 3.26 -0.11
C ARG A 87 3.84 2.34 0.25
N ARG A 88 4.91 2.90 0.83
CA ARG A 88 6.07 2.11 1.29
C ARG A 88 5.69 1.23 2.47
N THR A 89 4.99 1.76 3.46
CA THR A 89 4.49 0.99 4.62
C THR A 89 3.54 -0.13 4.17
N TYR A 90 2.65 0.14 3.22
CA TYR A 90 1.76 -0.86 2.64
C TYR A 90 2.55 -1.94 1.90
N TYR A 91 3.61 -1.59 1.16
CA TYR A 91 4.49 -2.58 0.56
C TYR A 91 5.16 -3.49 1.61
N TYR A 92 5.64 -2.94 2.73
CA TYR A 92 6.24 -3.76 3.79
C TYR A 92 5.22 -4.64 4.53
N PHE A 93 3.97 -4.20 4.63
CA PHE A 93 2.92 -4.93 5.36
C PHE A 93 2.18 -5.97 4.49
N ALA A 94 1.84 -5.64 3.24
CA ALA A 94 1.10 -6.50 2.31
C ALA A 94 2.00 -7.21 1.28
N GLY A 95 3.24 -6.77 1.12
CA GLY A 95 4.20 -7.32 0.16
C GLY A 95 4.66 -8.75 0.48
N ASP A 96 4.51 -9.24 1.71
CA ASP A 96 4.80 -10.66 2.02
C ASP A 96 3.80 -11.61 1.32
N ALA A 97 2.52 -11.22 1.24
CA ALA A 97 1.48 -12.00 0.58
C ALA A 97 1.55 -11.93 -0.96
N THR A 98 2.00 -10.81 -1.53
CA THR A 98 2.08 -10.65 -2.99
C THR A 98 3.38 -11.24 -3.56
N ASN A 99 4.50 -11.13 -2.84
CA ASN A 99 5.78 -11.71 -3.26
C ASN A 99 5.81 -13.24 -3.17
N SER A 100 5.05 -13.85 -2.25
CA SER A 100 4.91 -15.30 -2.17
C SER A 100 4.19 -15.87 -3.39
N THR A 101 3.12 -15.23 -3.86
CA THR A 101 2.36 -15.67 -5.04
C THR A 101 3.16 -15.53 -6.34
N SER A 102 3.85 -14.40 -6.53
CA SER A 102 4.67 -14.19 -7.73
C SER A 102 5.94 -15.06 -7.77
N ARG A 103 6.56 -15.33 -6.62
CA ARG A 103 7.68 -16.29 -6.52
C ARG A 103 7.21 -17.73 -6.78
N GLN A 104 6.08 -18.14 -6.22
CA GLN A 104 5.51 -19.47 -6.47
C GLN A 104 5.13 -19.67 -7.95
N ALA A 105 4.57 -18.65 -8.59
CA ALA A 105 4.27 -18.68 -10.03
C ALA A 105 5.57 -18.79 -10.87
N ALA A 106 6.61 -18.02 -10.54
CA ALA A 106 7.90 -18.08 -11.22
C ALA A 106 8.61 -19.44 -11.03
N GLU A 107 8.54 -20.01 -9.83
CA GLU A 107 9.09 -21.33 -9.52
C GLU A 107 8.32 -22.48 -10.19
N THR A 108 7.00 -22.33 -10.34
CA THR A 108 6.18 -23.32 -11.05
C THR A 108 6.43 -23.27 -12.55
N ALA A 109 6.58 -22.07 -13.12
CA ALA A 109 6.91 -21.90 -14.53
C ALA A 109 8.32 -22.43 -14.87
N SER A 110 9.31 -22.20 -14.01
CA SER A 110 10.66 -22.74 -14.21
C SER A 110 10.70 -24.27 -14.12
N LYS A 111 10.03 -24.86 -13.12
CA LYS A 111 9.90 -26.32 -13.00
C LYS A 111 9.15 -26.96 -14.18
N ALA A 112 8.11 -26.30 -14.70
CA ALA A 112 7.41 -26.76 -15.89
C ALA A 112 8.32 -26.70 -17.12
N GLY A 113 9.10 -25.64 -17.28
CA GLY A 113 10.08 -25.50 -18.38
C GLY A 113 11.15 -26.60 -18.37
N THR A 114 11.72 -26.90 -17.20
CA THR A 114 12.71 -27.99 -17.07
C THR A 114 12.09 -29.36 -17.31
N ALA A 115 10.87 -29.61 -16.80
CA ALA A 115 10.18 -30.88 -17.02
C ALA A 115 9.85 -31.14 -18.50
N VAL A 116 9.48 -30.09 -19.26
CA VAL A 116 9.24 -30.20 -20.70
C VAL A 116 10.54 -30.48 -21.46
N LEU A 117 11.63 -29.82 -21.07
CA LEU A 117 12.94 -30.07 -21.67
C LEU A 117 13.44 -31.51 -21.39
N ASP A 118 13.28 -32.00 -20.16
CA ASP A 118 13.64 -33.36 -19.78
C ASP A 118 12.78 -34.41 -20.50
N ALA A 119 11.48 -34.16 -20.65
CA ALA A 119 10.60 -35.04 -21.43
C ALA A 119 10.97 -35.07 -22.92
N ALA A 120 11.29 -33.91 -23.51
CA ALA A 120 11.70 -33.81 -24.91
C ALA A 120 13.02 -34.53 -25.18
N THR A 121 14.00 -34.38 -24.29
CA THR A 121 15.30 -35.06 -24.39
C THR A 121 15.17 -36.58 -24.24
N THR A 122 14.33 -37.04 -23.29
CA THR A 122 14.05 -38.47 -23.10
C THR A 122 13.41 -39.07 -24.35
N TRP A 123 12.41 -38.41 -24.93
CA TRP A 123 11.76 -38.91 -26.14
C TRP A 123 12.72 -38.93 -27.34
N ALA A 124 13.52 -37.89 -27.51
CA ALA A 124 14.55 -37.87 -28.56
C ALA A 124 15.53 -39.04 -28.43
N GLN A 125 15.98 -39.34 -27.20
CA GLN A 125 16.85 -40.49 -26.94
C GLN A 125 16.15 -41.83 -27.20
N THR A 126 14.89 -41.99 -26.80
CA THR A 126 14.13 -43.24 -27.06
C THR A 126 13.88 -43.44 -28.56
N ALA A 127 13.54 -42.38 -29.30
CA ALA A 127 13.34 -42.46 -30.74
C ALA A 127 14.63 -42.84 -31.48
N TYR A 128 15.76 -42.28 -31.05
CA TYR A 128 17.07 -42.63 -31.59
C TYR A 128 17.43 -44.11 -31.36
N GLN A 129 17.21 -44.61 -30.13
CA GLN A 129 17.45 -46.03 -29.83
C GLN A 129 16.49 -46.97 -30.58
N ALA A 130 15.22 -46.60 -30.75
CA ALA A 130 14.26 -47.38 -31.53
C ALA A 130 14.65 -47.48 -33.01
N ALA A 131 15.19 -46.40 -33.59
CA ALA A 131 15.71 -46.42 -34.95
C ALA A 131 16.92 -47.36 -35.08
N ILE A 132 17.87 -47.29 -34.14
CA ILE A 132 19.03 -48.20 -34.10
C ILE A 132 18.58 -49.65 -33.99
N ASN A 133 17.66 -49.95 -33.07
CA ASN A 133 17.16 -51.31 -32.87
C ASN A 133 16.46 -51.84 -34.12
N LYS A 134 15.72 -51.00 -34.85
CA LYS A 134 15.06 -51.38 -36.11
C LYS A 134 16.08 -51.65 -37.22
N THR A 135 17.14 -50.85 -37.33
CA THR A 135 18.23 -51.11 -38.30
C THR A 135 19.02 -52.36 -37.96
N ALA A 136 19.24 -52.64 -36.67
CA ALA A 136 19.88 -53.87 -36.23
C ALA A 136 19.02 -55.11 -36.52
N ALA A 137 17.69 -55.02 -36.28
CA ALA A 137 16.75 -56.08 -36.63
C ALA A 137 16.71 -56.37 -38.14
N ALA A 138 16.68 -55.32 -38.98
CA ALA A 138 16.74 -55.47 -40.44
C ALA A 138 18.07 -56.10 -40.91
N ALA A 139 19.19 -55.71 -40.32
CA ALA A 139 20.49 -56.34 -40.62
C ALA A 139 20.53 -57.82 -40.20
N GLN A 140 19.84 -58.17 -39.12
CA GLN A 140 19.76 -59.54 -38.61
C GLN A 140 18.82 -60.43 -39.45
N GLU A 141 17.76 -59.86 -40.04
CA GLU A 141 16.90 -60.52 -41.03
C GLU A 141 17.64 -60.79 -42.36
N VAL A 142 18.42 -59.82 -42.86
CA VAL A 142 19.24 -60.04 -44.07
C VAL A 142 20.34 -61.09 -43.82
N ALA A 143 20.90 -61.15 -42.61
CA ALA A 143 21.88 -62.15 -42.24
C ALA A 143 21.29 -63.58 -42.14
N SER A 144 20.02 -63.72 -41.75
CA SER A 144 19.34 -65.04 -41.71
C SER A 144 18.85 -65.49 -43.08
N GLU A 145 18.48 -64.56 -43.96
CA GLU A 145 18.13 -64.84 -45.37
C GLU A 145 19.37 -65.25 -46.18
N ALA A 146 20.53 -64.62 -45.95
CA ALA A 146 21.80 -65.04 -46.55
C ALA A 146 22.28 -66.43 -46.08
N ALA A 147 21.85 -66.88 -44.90
CA ALA A 147 22.18 -68.21 -44.36
C ALA A 147 21.28 -69.35 -44.90
N THR A 148 20.19 -69.02 -45.60
CA THR A 148 19.24 -70.00 -46.17
C THR A 148 19.30 -70.11 -47.70
N ALA A 149 20.16 -69.33 -48.37
CA ALA A 149 20.41 -69.48 -49.80
C ALA A 149 21.13 -70.82 -50.10
N PRO A 150 20.56 -71.72 -50.94
CA PRO A 150 21.22 -72.97 -51.29
C PRO A 150 22.46 -72.71 -52.14
N LEU A 151 23.57 -73.39 -51.80
CA LEU A 151 24.76 -73.47 -52.67
C LEU A 151 24.35 -74.19 -53.96
N VAL A 152 24.14 -73.42 -55.03
CA VAL A 152 23.95 -73.98 -56.37
C VAL A 152 25.09 -73.49 -57.26
N ASN A 153 26.04 -74.42 -57.39
CA ASN A 153 27.09 -74.63 -58.39
C ASN A 153 28.15 -73.55 -58.59
#